data_AF-A0A520IAE7-F1
#
_entry.id   AF-A0A520IAE7-F1
#
_cell.length_a   1.000
_cell.length_b   1.000
_cell.length_c   1.000
_cell.angle_alpha   90.00
_cell.angle_beta   90.00
_cell.angle_gamma   90.00
#
_symmetry.space_group_name_H-M   'P 1'
#
loop_
_entity.id
_entity.type
_entity.pdbx_description
1 polymer ?
#
loop_
_entity_poly.entity_id
_entity_poly.type
_entity_poly.pdbx_seq_one_letter_code
_entity_poly.pdbx_strand_id
1 'polypeptide(L)' 'IVTFSVEDTEPLDIKMRLAALAINVSVGGSQATPIYMERNGLATVIRASVHYYNTAEEIGKLCSDLKSIVTRQNTGSL' A
#
# COMPACT_ATOMS: atom_id res chain seq x y z
N ILE A 1 -10.06 7.79 3.27
CA ILE A 1 -9.05 6.71 3.46
C ILE A 1 -9.26 5.65 2.39
N VAL A 2 -8.19 5.13 1.81
CA VAL A 2 -8.22 4.03 0.85
C VAL A 2 -7.42 2.86 1.43
N THR A 3 -8.01 1.67 1.40
CA THR A 3 -7.37 0.42 1.85
C THR A 3 -7.18 -0.48 0.64
N PHE A 4 -5.98 -1.04 0.47
CA PHE A 4 -5.66 -1.89 -0.67
C PHE A 4 -4.56 -2.90 -0.34
N SER A 5 -4.47 -3.94 -1.16
CA SER A 5 -3.35 -4.88 -1.23
C SER A 5 -2.75 -4.83 -2.64
N VAL A 6 -1.53 -5.33 -2.79
CA VAL A 6 -0.88 -5.56 -4.08
C VAL A 6 -0.64 -7.06 -4.18
N GLU A 7 -1.03 -7.66 -5.30
CA GLU A 7 -0.82 -9.08 -5.56
C GLU A 7 0.67 -9.44 -5.44
N ASP A 8 0.95 -10.61 -4.85
CA ASP A 8 2.30 -11.13 -4.61
C ASP A 8 3.27 -10.18 -3.87
N THR A 9 2.74 -9.19 -3.13
CA THR A 9 3.58 -8.22 -2.41
C THR A 9 3.12 -8.02 -0.97
N GLU A 10 4.04 -8.18 -0.02
CA GLU A 10 3.72 -7.97 1.38
C GLU A 10 3.48 -6.48 1.68
N PRO A 11 2.34 -6.09 2.28
CA PRO A 11 2.02 -4.70 2.61
C PRO A 11 3.08 -3.95 3.42
N LEU A 12 3.82 -4.65 4.29
CA LEU A 12 4.90 -4.06 5.08
C LEU A 12 6.07 -3.60 4.19
N ASP A 13 6.40 -4.36 3.15
CA ASP A 13 7.48 -4.03 2.22
C ASP A 13 7.13 -2.78 1.40
N ILE A 14 5.88 -2.68 0.93
CA ILE A 14 5.39 -1.47 0.26
C ILE A 14 5.48 -0.27 1.19
N LYS A 15 5.04 -0.40 2.46
CA LYS A 15 5.14 0.67 3.45
C LYS A 15 6.58 1.13 3.62
N MET A 16 7.54 0.22 3.76
CA MET A 16 8.95 0.55 3.92
C MET A 16 9.53 1.28 2.69
N ARG A 17 9.18 0.83 1.49
CA ARG A 17 9.64 1.45 0.24
C ARG A 17 9.04 2.84 0.02
N LEU A 18 7.76 3.04 0.34
CA LEU A 18 7.12 4.35 0.31
C LEU A 18 7.70 5.29 1.37
N ALA A 19 8.02 4.79 2.57
CA ALA A 19 8.64 5.58 3.62
C ALA A 19 10.02 6.11 3.20
N ALA A 20 10.81 5.32 2.46
CA ALA A 20 12.08 5.76 1.88
C ALA A 20 11.93 6.91 0.86
N LEU A 21 10.71 7.10 0.31
CA LEU A 21 10.34 8.17 -0.62
C LEU A 21 9.58 9.31 0.07
N ALA A 22 9.66 9.37 1.41
CA ALA A 22 8.96 10.33 2.27
C ALA A 22 7.42 10.27 2.16
N ILE A 23 6.86 9.10 1.84
CA ILE A 23 5.41 8.87 1.78
C ILE A 23 5.00 8.00 2.96
N ASN A 24 4.11 8.51 3.82
CA ASN A 24 3.65 7.79 4.99
C ASN A 24 2.33 7.07 4.73
N VAL A 25 2.30 5.77 5.03
CA VAL A 25 1.11 4.92 5.04
C VAL A 25 1.13 4.03 6.27
N SER A 26 -0.03 3.49 6.65
CA SER A 26 -0.13 2.49 7.72
C SER A 26 -0.47 1.12 7.16
N VAL A 27 -0.19 0.07 7.95
CA VAL A 27 -0.59 -1.30 7.64
C VAL A 27 -1.64 -1.70 8.68
N GLY A 28 -2.80 -2.16 8.20
CA GLY A 28 -3.88 -2.70 9.04
C GLY A 28 -3.81 -4.23 9.07
N GLY A 29 -4.03 -4.81 10.25
CA GLY A 29 -4.10 -6.27 10.42
C GLY A 29 -5.53 -6.81 10.33
N SER A 30 -5.63 -8.13 10.12
CA SER A 30 -6.90 -8.87 9.99
C SER A 30 -7.86 -8.72 11.17
N GLN A 31 -7.33 -8.40 12.36
CA GLN A 31 -8.12 -8.21 13.59
C GLN A 31 -9.23 -7.15 13.47
N ALA A 32 -9.08 -6.19 12.56
CA ALA A 32 -10.09 -5.15 12.36
C ALA A 32 -11.31 -5.63 11.54
N THR A 33 -11.13 -6.60 10.64
CA THR A 33 -12.18 -7.11 9.74
C THR A 33 -11.97 -8.60 9.39
N PRO A 34 -11.98 -9.49 10.39
CA PRO A 34 -11.45 -10.85 10.26
C PRO A 34 -12.15 -11.66 9.15
N ILE A 35 -13.48 -11.58 9.05
CA ILE A 35 -14.27 -12.33 8.05
C ILE A 35 -13.91 -11.91 6.61
N TYR A 36 -13.74 -10.61 6.35
CA TYR A 36 -13.37 -10.14 5.01
C TYR A 36 -11.94 -10.57 4.66
N MET A 37 -11.03 -10.42 5.63
CA MET A 37 -9.60 -10.70 5.45
C MET A 37 -9.36 -12.20 5.20
N GLU A 38 -10.00 -13.07 5.99
CA GLU A 38 -9.95 -14.52 5.79
C GLU A 38 -10.51 -14.95 4.42
N ARG A 39 -11.68 -14.42 4.03
CA ARG A 39 -12.31 -14.72 2.73
C ARG A 39 -11.44 -14.32 1.52
N ASN A 40 -10.54 -13.36 1.68
CA ASN A 40 -9.65 -12.89 0.63
C ASN A 40 -8.19 -13.36 0.83
N GLY A 41 -7.91 -14.23 1.81
CA GLY A 41 -6.55 -14.69 2.11
C GLY A 41 -5.59 -13.59 2.57
N LEU A 42 -6.11 -12.49 3.13
CA LEU A 42 -5.33 -11.32 3.55
C LEU A 42 -4.97 -11.40 5.03
N ALA A 43 -3.68 -11.26 5.36
CA ALA A 43 -3.23 -11.09 6.75
C ALA A 43 -3.13 -9.60 7.13
N THR A 44 -2.64 -8.79 6.20
CA THR A 44 -2.43 -7.36 6.36
C THR A 44 -2.85 -6.59 5.09
N VAL A 45 -3.09 -5.29 5.22
CA VAL A 45 -3.47 -4.39 4.11
C VAL A 45 -2.84 -3.02 4.28
N ILE A 46 -2.58 -2.32 3.18
CA ILE A 46 -2.08 -0.94 3.18
C ILE A 46 -3.25 0.01 3.38
N ARG A 47 -3.05 1.06 4.18
CA ARG A 47 -4.01 2.13 4.45
C ARG A 47 -3.40 3.48 4.12
N ALA A 48 -3.87 4.09 3.03
CA ALA A 48 -3.56 5.46 2.64
C ALA A 48 -4.62 6.41 3.20
N SER A 49 -4.24 7.18 4.22
CA SER A 49 -5.11 8.16 4.88
C SER A 49 -4.86 9.55 4.31
N VAL A 50 -5.48 9.83 3.15
CA VAL A 50 -5.49 11.18 2.57
C VAL A 50 -6.48 12.07 3.34
N HIS A 51 -6.08 13.31 3.60
CA HIS A 51 -6.85 14.33 4.33
C HIS A 51 -7.03 15.62 3.52
N TYR A 52 -7.86 16.55 4.01
CA TYR A 52 -8.18 17.80 3.33
C TYR A 52 -6.98 18.74 3.11
N TYR A 53 -5.88 18.51 3.84
CA TYR A 53 -4.63 19.26 3.66
C TYR A 53 -3.72 18.66 2.59
N ASN A 54 -4.04 17.47 2.07
CA ASN A 54 -3.25 16.88 0.99
C ASN A 54 -3.63 17.49 -0.36
N THR A 55 -2.63 17.64 -1.23
CA THR A 55 -2.85 18.19 -2.58
C THR A 55 -2.96 17.09 -3.64
N ALA A 56 -3.47 17.45 -4.81
CA ALA A 56 -3.54 16.52 -5.95
C ALA A 56 -2.15 16.04 -6.39
N GLU A 57 -1.15 16.90 -6.27
CA GLU A 57 0.25 16.60 -6.59
C GLU A 57 0.83 15.56 -5.63
N GLU A 58 0.55 15.67 -4.32
CA GLU A 58 0.97 14.67 -3.33
C GLU A 58 0.34 13.30 -3.59
N ILE A 59 -0.96 13.28 -3.90
CA ILE A 59 -1.68 12.05 -4.25
C ILE A 59 -1.10 11.45 -5.54
N GLY A 60 -0.83 12.29 -6.54
CA GLY A 60 -0.18 11.88 -7.78
C GLY A 60 1.20 11.27 -7.55
N LYS A 61 2.01 11.87 -6.68
CA LYS A 61 3.31 11.33 -6.28
C LYS A 61 3.18 9.96 -5.63
N LEU A 62 2.23 9.80 -4.68
CA LEU A 62 1.93 8.49 -4.07
C LEU A 62 1.60 7.43 -5.13
N CYS A 63 0.70 7.73 -6.07
CA CYS A 63 0.31 6.80 -7.11
C CYS A 63 1.48 6.44 -8.05
N SER A 64 2.27 7.44 -8.46
CA SER A 64 3.43 7.24 -9.34
C SER A 64 4.52 6.38 -8.69
N ASP A 65 4.84 6.67 -7.43
CA ASP A 65 5.86 5.93 -6.68
C ASP A 65 5.40 4.50 -6.38
N LEU A 66 4.13 4.31 -6.00
CA LEU A 66 3.54 2.99 -5.82
C LEU A 66 3.63 2.16 -7.11
N LYS A 67 3.22 2.74 -8.25
CA LYS A 67 3.31 2.06 -9.55
C LYS A 67 4.76 1.66 -9.88
N SER A 68 5.72 2.55 -9.60
CA SER A 68 7.14 2.30 -9.83
C SER A 68 7.70 1.19 -8.93
N ILE A 69 7.23 1.11 -7.68
CA ILE A 69 7.59 0.02 -6.75
C ILE A 69 7.07 -1.32 -7.30
N VAL A 70 5.79 -1.39 -7.64
CA VAL A 70 5.15 -2.63 -8.12
C VAL A 70 5.77 -3.11 -9.44
N THR A 71 6.01 -2.21 -10.39
CA THR A 71 6.58 -2.57 -11.70
C THR A 71 7.98 -3.18 -11.57
N ARG A 72 8.82 -2.64 -10.67
CA ARG A 72 10.18 -3.15 -10.44
C ARG A 72 10.22 -4.52 -9.78
N GLN A 73 9.20 -4.89 -9.01
CA GLN A 73 9.09 -6.25 -8.44
C GLN A 73 8.82 -7.27 -9.55
N ASN A 74 7.94 -6.94 -10.50
CA ASN A 74 7.56 -7.85 -11.58
C ASN A 74 8.71 -8.14 -12.57
N THR A 75 9.67 -7.21 -12.71
CA THR A 75 10.84 -7.41 -13.59
C THR A 75 11.93 -8.28 -12.96
N GLY A 76 11.87 -8.53 -11.64
CA GLY A 76 12.84 -9.37 -10.91
C GLY A 76 12.53 -10.87 -10.92
N SER A 77 11.48 -11.29 -11.63
CA SER A 77 11.07 -12.68 -11.77
C SER A 77 11.26 -13.15 -13.22
N LEU A 78 12.52 -13.25 -13.65
CA LEU A 78 12.98 -13.92 -14.89
C LEU A 78 14.31 -14.62 -14.62
#